data_AF-W4LXA8-F1
#
_entry.id   AF-W4LXA8-F1
#
_cell.length_a   1.000
_cell.length_b   1.000
_cell.length_c   1.000
_cell.angle_alpha   90.00
_cell.angle_beta   90.00
_cell.angle_gamma   90.00
#
_symmetry.space_group_name_H-M   'P 1'
#
loop_
_entity.id
_entity.type
_entity.pdbx_description
1 polymer ?
#
loop_
_entity_poly.entity_id
_entity_poly.type
_entity_poly.pdbx_seq_one_letter_code
_entity_poly.pdbx_strand_id
1 'polypeptide(L)' 'MLDGVDTALIERARQESDEFCQLLDAHQAYEAQLLSYEALSYLSEAQEIERKRLQKLKLQGKDRMMTILNQYQLSKS' A
#
# COMPACT_ATOMS: atom_id res chain seq x y z
N MET A 1 -6.18 -3.24 5.89
CA MET A 1 -4.84 -2.80 6.36
C MET A 1 -4.09 -4.02 6.89
N LEU A 2 -2.79 -3.94 7.13
CA LEU A 2 -1.90 -5.07 7.46
C LEU A 2 -2.39 -5.88 8.67
N ASP A 3 -3.23 -6.87 8.41
CA ASP A 3 -3.87 -7.69 9.44
C ASP A 3 -2.81 -8.59 10.07
N GLY A 4 -2.57 -8.43 11.37
CA GLY A 4 -1.59 -9.20 12.14
C GLY A 4 -0.18 -8.59 12.26
N VAL A 5 0.04 -7.36 11.78
CA VAL A 5 1.29 -6.63 12.07
C VAL A 5 1.10 -5.72 13.28
N ASP A 6 2.02 -5.77 14.24
CA ASP A 6 2.06 -4.85 15.38
C ASP A 6 2.10 -3.38 14.95
N THR A 7 1.14 -2.59 15.44
CA THR A 7 1.09 -1.14 15.20
C THR A 7 2.38 -0.43 15.64
N ALA A 8 3.02 -0.92 16.71
CA ALA A 8 4.31 -0.41 17.16
C ALA A 8 5.44 -0.65 16.15
N LEU A 9 5.42 -1.77 15.42
CA LEU A 9 6.39 -2.06 14.36
C LEU A 9 6.15 -1.15 13.15
N ILE A 10 4.88 -0.90 12.82
CA ILE A 10 4.48 0.02 11.74
C ILE A 10 4.94 1.44 12.05
N GLU A 11 4.70 1.94 13.26
CA GLU A 11 5.13 3.27 13.69
C GLU A 11 6.65 3.43 13.63
N ARG A 12 7.41 2.42 14.09
CA ARG A 12 8.87 2.43 14.00
C ARG A 12 9.37 2.37 12.56
N ALA A 13 8.84 1.45 11.75
CA ALA A 13 9.20 1.35 10.34
C ALA A 13 8.89 2.66 9.60
N ARG A 14 7.80 3.35 9.95
CA ARG A 14 7.46 4.66 9.41
C ARG A 14 8.44 5.76 9.85
N GLN A 15 8.95 5.71 11.08
CA GLN A 15 9.92 6.68 11.59
C GLN A 15 11.35 6.41 11.12
N GLU A 16 11.73 5.14 10.99
CA GLU A 16 13.09 4.71 10.64
C GLU A 16 13.26 4.49 9.13
N SER A 17 12.17 4.26 8.38
CA SER A 17 12.19 3.98 6.93
C SER A 17 11.36 4.98 6.14
N ASP A 18 12.04 5.85 5.41
CA ASP A 18 11.44 6.76 4.44
C ASP A 18 10.69 5.98 3.34
N GLU A 19 11.21 4.80 2.97
CA GLU A 19 10.60 3.89 1.99
C GLU A 19 9.21 3.41 2.44
N PHE A 20 9.03 3.11 3.74
CA PHE A 20 7.73 2.74 4.28
C PHE A 20 6.73 3.90 4.17
N CYS A 21 7.18 5.12 4.44
CA CYS A 21 6.34 6.31 4.32
C CYS A 21 5.93 6.56 2.87
N GLN A 22 6.85 6.41 1.91
CA GLN A 22 6.55 6.51 0.48
C GLN A 22 5.57 5.44 0.00
N LEU A 23 5.72 4.20 0.45
CA LEU A 23 4.77 3.12 0.14
C LEU A 23 3.38 3.39 0.68
N LEU A 24 3.29 4.02 1.86
CA LEU A 24 2.03 4.35 2.51
C LEU A 24 1.30 5.47 1.77
N ASP A 25 2.05 6.49 1.34
CA ASP A 25 1.55 7.57 0.48
C ASP A 25 1.07 7.02 -0.88
N ALA A 26 1.89 6.18 -1.53
CA ALA A 26 1.50 5.52 -2.77
C ALA A 26 0.23 4.69 -2.61
N HIS A 27 0.11 3.94 -1.52
CA HIS A 27 -1.09 3.16 -1.22
C HIS A 27 -2.33 4.06 -1.04
N GLN A 28 -2.22 5.16 -0.30
CA GLN A 28 -3.30 6.14 -0.15
C GLN A 28 -3.68 6.79 -1.48
N ALA A 29 -2.70 7.13 -2.32
CA ALA A 29 -2.92 7.66 -3.65
C ALA A 29 -3.66 6.64 -4.55
N TYR A 30 -3.31 5.34 -4.46
CA TYR A 30 -4.02 4.29 -5.18
C TYR A 30 -5.46 4.11 -4.68
N GLU A 31 -5.70 4.21 -3.37
CA GLU A 31 -7.05 4.17 -2.82
C GLU A 31 -7.91 5.36 -3.27
N ALA A 32 -7.35 6.58 -3.23
CA ALA A 32 -8.06 7.77 -3.69
C ALA A 32 -8.42 7.68 -5.18
N GLN A 33 -7.50 7.17 -6.01
CA GLN A 33 -7.77 6.92 -7.42
C GLN A 33 -8.84 5.84 -7.61
N LEU A 34 -8.75 4.70 -6.90
CA LEU A 34 -9.77 3.65 -6.94
C LEU A 34 -11.15 4.16 -6.53
N LEU A 35 -11.24 4.96 -5.48
CA LEU A 35 -12.48 5.61 -5.04
C LEU A 35 -13.04 6.55 -6.10
N SER A 36 -12.18 7.31 -6.78
CA SER A 36 -12.59 8.17 -7.89
C SER A 36 -13.17 7.33 -9.03
N TYR A 37 -12.58 6.18 -9.33
CA TYR A 37 -13.11 5.24 -10.31
C TYR A 37 -14.40 4.55 -9.85
N GLU A 38 -14.56 4.25 -8.56
CA GLU A 38 -15.79 3.67 -8.01
C GLU A 38 -16.94 4.67 -7.94
N ALA A 39 -16.62 5.96 -7.77
CA ALA A 39 -17.60 7.05 -7.84
C ALA A 39 -18.12 7.28 -9.28
N LEU A 40 -17.33 6.89 -10.29
CA LEU A 40 -17.75 6.96 -11.69
C LEU A 40 -18.71 5.81 -12.01
N SER A 41 -19.96 6.12 -12.36
CA SER A 41 -20.97 5.11 -12.72
C SER A 41 -20.65 4.32 -13.99
N TYR A 42 -19.77 4.86 -14.85
CA TYR A 42 -19.27 4.18 -16.04
C TYR A 42 -17.77 4.39 -16.17
N LEU A 43 -17.03 3.28 -16.06
CA LEU A 43 -15.61 3.24 -16.35
C LEU A 43 -15.40 2.91 -17.82
N SER A 44 -14.56 3.69 -18.49
CA SER A 44 -14.10 3.36 -19.84
C SER A 44 -13.09 2.21 -19.77
N GLU A 45 -12.87 1.51 -20.88
CA GLU A 45 -11.92 0.38 -20.96
C GLU A 45 -10.51 0.74 -20.43
N ALA A 46 -10.03 1.95 -20.74
CA ALA A 46 -8.78 2.48 -20.20
C ALA A 46 -8.80 2.60 -18.65
N GLN A 47 -9.93 3.02 -18.08
CA GLN A 47 -10.09 3.17 -16.64
C GLN A 47 -10.25 1.82 -15.93
N GLU A 48 -10.87 0.81 -16.57
CA GLU A 48 -10.89 -0.55 -16.04
C GLU A 48 -9.49 -1.18 -15.99
N ILE A 49 -8.67 -0.94 -17.03
CA ILE A 49 -7.26 -1.35 -17.05
C ILE A 49 -6.51 -0.65 -15.92
N GLU A 50 -6.71 0.66 -15.74
CA GLU A 50 -6.06 1.41 -14.67
C GLU A 50 -6.52 0.95 -13.29
N ARG A 51 -7.82 0.70 -13.07
CA ARG A 51 -8.36 0.13 -11.83
C ARG A 51 -7.72 -1.22 -11.51
N LYS A 52 -7.54 -2.10 -12.50
CA LYS A 52 -6.86 -3.40 -12.33
C LYS A 52 -5.37 -3.22 -12.04
N ARG A 53 -4.70 -2.27 -12.68
CA ARG A 53 -3.30 -1.92 -12.39
C ARG A 53 -3.15 -1.38 -10.96
N LEU A 54 -4.01 -0.46 -10.55
CA LEU A 54 -4.04 0.09 -9.20
C LEU A 54 -4.28 -0.99 -8.15
N GLN A 55 -5.19 -1.94 -8.37
CA GLN A 55 -5.34 -3.10 -7.49
C GLN A 55 -4.04 -3.92 -7.37
N LYS A 56 -3.33 -4.15 -8.48
CA LYS A 56 -2.04 -4.85 -8.46
C LYS A 56 -0.96 -4.04 -7.74
N LEU A 57 -0.86 -2.74 -8.00
CA LEU A 57 0.09 -1.85 -7.33
C LEU A 57 -0.18 -1.77 -5.83
N LYS A 58 -1.46 -1.73 -5.43
CA LYS A 58 -1.88 -1.76 -4.04
C LYS A 58 -1.49 -3.08 -3.36
N LEU A 59 -1.63 -4.21 -4.07
CA LEU A 59 -1.15 -5.52 -3.61
C LEU A 59 0.37 -5.52 -3.45
N GLN A 60 1.10 -5.08 -4.48
CA GLN A 60 2.56 -4.98 -4.44
C GLN A 60 3.07 -4.05 -3.34
N GLY A 61 2.39 -2.93 -3.10
CA GLY A 61 2.70 -1.99 -2.03
C GLY A 61 2.52 -2.66 -0.67
N LYS A 62 1.43 -3.40 -0.47
CA LYS A 62 1.22 -4.21 0.74
C LYS A 62 2.32 -5.27 0.93
N ASP A 63 2.66 -6.01 -0.12
CA ASP A 63 3.76 -7.00 -0.08
C ASP A 63 5.11 -6.35 0.25
N ARG A 64 5.38 -5.16 -0.32
CA ARG A 64 6.59 -4.38 -0.03
C ARG A 64 6.63 -3.94 1.42
N MET A 65 5.54 -3.36 1.92
CA MET A 65 5.40 -2.97 3.32
C MET A 65 5.62 -4.15 4.26
N MET A 66 5.00 -5.29 3.95
CA MET A 66 5.15 -6.51 4.75
C MET A 66 6.59 -7.02 4.73
N THR A 67 7.28 -6.92 3.59
CA THR A 67 8.71 -7.26 3.47
C THR A 67 9.59 -6.34 4.32
N ILE A 68 9.35 -5.03 4.30
CA ILE A 68 10.07 -4.06 5.14
C ILE A 68 9.84 -4.41 6.60
N LEU A 69 8.59 -4.55 7.03
CA LEU A 69 8.24 -4.89 8.41
C LEU A 69 8.88 -6.21 8.85
N ASN A 70 8.88 -7.22 8.00
CA ASN A 70 9.52 -8.49 8.29
C ASN A 70 11.05 -8.35 8.43
N GLN A 71 11.71 -7.53 7.60
CA GLN A 71 13.14 -7.21 7.77
C GLN A 71 13.44 -6.49 9.08
N TYR A 72 12.58 -5.56 9.51
CA TYR A 72 12.71 -4.88 10.80
C TYR A 72 12.49 -5.85 11.98
N GLN A 73 11.59 -6.82 11.83
CA GLN A 73 11.36 -7.86 12.83
C GLN A 73 12.54 -8.85 12.90
N LEU A 74 13.08 -9.27 11.76
CA LEU A 74 14.21 -10.21 11.64
C LEU A 74 15.53 -9.59 12.12
N SER A 75 15.79 -8.31 11.83
CA SER A 75 17.01 -7.62 12.29
C SER A 75 17.08 -7.46 13.81
N LYS A 76 16.01 -7.77 14.53
CA LYS A 76 15.96 -7.76 16.00
C LYS A 76 16.27 -9.12 16.66
N SER A 77 16.65 -10.15 15.89
CA SER A 77 17.03 -11.48 16.42
C SER A 77 18.54 -11.66 16.55
#